data_AF-A0A2W7I6U8-F1
#
_entry.id   AF-A0A2W7I6U8-F1
#
_cell.length_a   1.000
_cell.length_b   1.000
_cell.length_c   1.000
_cell.angle_alpha   90.00
_cell.angle_beta   90.00
_cell.angle_gamma   90.00
#
_symmetry.space_group_name_H-M   'P 1'
#
loop_
_entity.id
_entity.type
_entity.pdbx_description
1 polymer ?
#
loop_
_entity_poly.entity_id
_entity_poly.type
_entity_poly.pdbx_seq_one_letter_code
_entity_poly.pdbx_strand_id
1 'polypeptide(L)'
;MHIDYSAQPEMSPLRGNRAYAALVEQHEDVDRRIARIESGLERPEGLSLAALKLRRSGLREDLARQQRKALGQCCNCGNNCAG
;
A
#
# COMPACT_ATOMS: atom_id res chain seq x y z
N MET A 1 4.75 -15.14 20.38
CA MET A 1 3.96 -14.44 19.34
C MET A 1 4.92 -14.08 18.22
N HIS A 2 5.13 -14.99 17.28
CA HIS A 2 6.00 -14.77 16.11
C HIS A 2 5.08 -14.37 14.96
N ILE A 3 5.30 -13.18 14.41
CA ILE A 3 4.54 -12.69 13.27
C ILE A 3 5.12 -13.41 12.05
N ASP A 4 4.45 -14.48 11.61
CA ASP A 4 4.62 -15.01 10.26
C ASP A 4 4.07 -13.98 9.27
N TYR A 5 4.82 -12.90 9.04
CA TYR A 5 4.73 -12.14 7.80
C TYR A 5 5.48 -12.96 6.74
N SER A 6 4.94 -14.15 6.48
CA SER A 6 5.35 -14.99 5.37
C SER A 6 5.25 -14.14 4.12
N ALA A 7 6.42 -13.77 3.60
CA ALA A 7 6.59 -13.33 2.24
C ALA A 7 5.82 -14.33 1.37
N GLN A 8 4.68 -13.90 0.84
CA GLN A 8 4.04 -14.64 -0.23
C GLN A 8 4.57 -14.05 -1.54
N PRO A 9 5.54 -14.71 -2.20
CA PRO A 9 5.80 -14.49 -3.61
C PRO A 9 4.70 -15.21 -4.41
N GLU A 10 3.44 -14.97 -4.07
CA GLU A 10 2.35 -15.36 -4.96
C GLU A 10 2.38 -14.34 -6.07
N MET A 11 2.79 -14.80 -7.26
CA MET A 11 2.66 -14.14 -8.55
C MET A 11 1.23 -13.58 -8.66
N SER A 12 1.04 -12.38 -8.12
CA SER A 12 -0.28 -11.86 -7.85
C SER A 12 -0.93 -11.57 -9.19
N PRO A 13 -2.19 -11.97 -9.43
CA PRO A 13 -2.95 -11.63 -10.64
C PRO A 13 -3.04 -10.11 -10.91
N LEU A 14 -2.59 -9.32 -9.94
CA LEU A 14 -2.46 -7.87 -9.96
C LEU A 14 -1.27 -7.31 -10.74
N ARG A 15 -0.26 -8.10 -11.12
CA ARG A 15 0.91 -7.59 -11.90
C ARG A 15 0.52 -6.96 -13.24
N GLY A 16 -0.62 -7.33 -13.82
CA GLY A 16 -1.19 -6.70 -15.02
C GLY A 16 -2.12 -5.52 -14.75
N ASN A 17 -2.46 -5.24 -13.49
CA ASN A 17 -3.39 -4.17 -13.12
C ASN A 17 -2.60 -2.85 -12.93
N ARG A 18 -2.75 -1.93 -13.89
CA ARG A 18 -2.10 -0.62 -13.88
C ARG A 18 -2.40 0.19 -12.61
N ALA A 19 -3.63 0.08 -12.07
CA ALA A 19 -4.00 0.77 -10.83
C ALA A 19 -3.26 0.20 -9.61
N TYR A 20 -3.09 -1.13 -9.57
CA TYR A 20 -2.31 -1.77 -8.51
C TYR A 20 -0.82 -1.40 -8.60
N ALA A 21 -0.24 -1.43 -9.80
CA ALA A 21 1.16 -1.03 -10.01
C ALA A 21 1.42 0.41 -9.55
N ALA A 22 0.51 1.34 -9.88
CA ALA A 22 0.60 2.73 -9.42
C ALA A 22 0.51 2.87 -7.88
N LEU A 23 -0.35 2.07 -7.23
CA LEU A 23 -0.46 2.06 -5.77
C LEU A 23 0.82 1.52 -5.10
N VAL A 24 1.42 0.47 -5.67
CA VAL A 24 2.69 -0.07 -5.18
C VAL A 24 3.79 0.98 -5.31
N GLU A 25 3.92 1.62 -6.47
CA GLU A 25 4.91 2.67 -6.70
C GLU A 25 4.76 3.84 -5.72
N GLN A 26 3.52 4.30 -5.49
CA GLN A 26 3.25 5.33 -4.49
C GLN A 26 3.58 4.89 -3.06
N HIS A 27 3.29 3.64 -2.72
CA HIS A 27 3.61 3.08 -1.41
C HIS A 27 5.12 3.06 -1.18
N GLU A 28 5.88 2.56 -2.15
CA GLU A 28 7.34 2.52 -2.07
C GLU A 28 7.95 3.92 -2.01
N ASP A 29 7.41 4.90 -2.75
CA ASP A 29 7.91 6.27 -2.69
C ASP A 29 7.72 6.90 -1.30
N VAL A 30 6.53 6.71 -0.71
CA VAL A 30 6.23 7.14 0.65
C VAL A 30 7.13 6.43 1.65
N ASP A 31 7.35 5.12 1.53
CA ASP A 31 8.24 4.37 2.42
C ASP A 31 9.70 4.83 2.33
N ARG A 32 10.22 5.04 1.11
CA ARG A 32 11.57 5.59 0.91
C ARG A 32 11.69 6.97 1.55
N ARG A 33 10.67 7.81 1.41
CA ARG A 33 10.66 9.15 2.01
C ARG A 33 10.61 9.10 3.54
N ILE A 34 9.78 8.24 4.11
CA ILE A 34 9.74 7.97 5.56
C ILE A 34 11.13 7.53 6.05
N ALA A 35 11.75 6.56 5.38
CA ALA A 35 13.07 6.05 5.76
C ALA A 35 14.15 7.14 5.71
N ARG A 36 14.15 8.02 4.69
CA ARG A 36 15.07 9.16 4.61
C ARG A 36 14.85 10.15 5.76
N ILE A 37 13.59 10.46 6.08
CA ILE A 37 13.26 11.38 7.18
C ILE A 37 13.63 10.78 8.54
N GLU A 38 13.34 9.49 8.76
CA GLU A 38 13.68 8.79 10.00
C GLU A 38 15.19 8.62 10.18
N SER A 39 15.94 8.47 9.08
CA SER A 39 17.40 8.47 9.09
C SER A 39 18.01 9.86 9.26
N GLY A 40 17.21 10.93 9.27
CA GLY A 40 17.68 12.31 9.34
C GLY A 40 18.33 12.84 8.05
N LEU A 41 18.20 12.12 6.94
CA LEU A 41 18.72 12.52 5.61
C LEU A 41 17.83 13.58 4.93
N GLU A 42 16.55 13.64 5.30
CA GLU A 42 15.57 14.58 4.73
C GLU A 42 14.78 15.22 5.88
N ARG A 43 14.54 16.53 5.83
CA ARG A 43 13.62 17.19 6.77
C ARG A 43 12.19 17.10 6.22
N PRO A 44 11.18 16.90 7.08
CA PRO A 44 9.77 16.87 6.65
C PRO A 44 9.30 18.28 6.30
N GLU A 45 9.71 18.75 5.13
CA GLU A 45 9.31 20.04 4.56
C GLU A 45 7.98 19.81 3.82
N GLY A 46 6.90 20.37 4.38
CA GLY A 46 5.53 20.25 3.87
C GLY A 46 4.69 19.20 4.57
N LEU A 47 4.96 17.91 4.38
CA LEU A 47 4.22 16.81 5.02
C LEU A 47 5.00 16.28 6.22
N SER A 48 4.37 16.32 7.40
CA SER A 48 4.96 15.76 8.61
C SER A 48 5.19 14.25 8.48
N LEU A 49 6.18 13.72 9.22
CA LEU A 49 6.42 12.27 9.28
C LEU A 49 5.16 11.49 9.69
N ALA A 50 4.33 12.06 10.57
CA ALA A 50 3.05 11.48 10.96
C ALA A 50 2.07 11.40 9.77
N ALA A 51 1.97 12.44 8.95
CA ALA A 51 1.14 12.45 7.76
C ALA A 51 1.61 11.44 6.70
N LEU A 52 2.93 11.27 6.54
CA LEU A 52 3.49 10.25 5.64
C LEU A 52 3.18 8.83 6.12
N LYS A 53 3.30 8.56 7.42
CA LYS A 53 2.94 7.26 8.02
C LYS A 53 1.45 6.96 7.86
N LEU A 54 0.59 7.96 8.01
CA LEU A 54 -0.85 7.82 7.76
C LEU A 54 -1.15 7.52 6.28
N ARG A 55 -0.44 8.20 5.37
CA ARG A 55 -0.58 7.93 3.92
C ARG A 55 -0.10 6.53 3.56
N ARG A 56 0.99 6.06 4.17
CA ARG A 56 1.47 4.67 4.02
C ARG A 56 0.43 3.66 4.46
N SER A 57 -0.20 3.85 5.63
CA SER A 57 -1.25 2.92 6.08
C SER A 57 -2.44 2.91 5.14
N GLY A 58 -2.87 4.06 4.63
CA GLY A 58 -3.95 4.15 3.63
C GLY A 58 -3.60 3.40 2.34
N LEU A 59 -2.38 3.61 1.80
CA LEU A 59 -1.91 2.91 0.61
C LEU A 59 -1.83 1.39 0.83
N ARG A 60 -1.42 0.95 2.02
CA ARG A 60 -1.40 -0.48 2.38
C ARG A 60 -2.79 -1.10 2.42
N GLU A 61 -3.77 -0.36 2.93
CA GLU A 61 -5.18 -0.77 2.90
C GLU A 61 -5.74 -0.82 1.47
N ASP A 62 -5.39 0.15 0.62
CA ASP A 62 -5.73 0.15 -0.80
C ASP A 62 -5.16 -1.08 -1.53
N LEU A 63 -3.88 -1.40 -1.29
CA LEU A 63 -3.24 -2.59 -1.82
C LEU A 63 -3.95 -3.87 -1.36
N ALA A 64 -4.30 -3.96 -0.07
CA ALA A 64 -5.06 -5.10 0.47
C ALA A 64 -6.49 -5.18 -0.12
N ARG A 65 -7.14 -4.04 -0.40
CA ARG A 65 -8.43 -4.01 -1.10
C ARG A 65 -8.30 -4.53 -2.53
N GLN A 66 -7.29 -4.08 -3.27
CA GLN A 66 -7.03 -4.56 -4.63
C GLN A 66 -6.71 -6.05 -4.65
N GLN A 67 -5.92 -6.53 -3.68
CA GLN A 67 -5.58 -7.95 -3.57
C GLN A 67 -6.81 -8.81 -3.31
N ARG A 68 -7.67 -8.42 -2.36
CA ARG A 68 -8.96 -9.11 -2.13
C ARG A 68 -9.85 -9.10 -3.37
N LYS A 69 -9.93 -7.96 -4.07
CA LYS A 69 -10.68 -7.83 -5.33
C LYS A 69 -10.16 -8.80 -6.40
N ALA A 70 -8.85 -8.91 -6.56
CA ALA A 70 -8.23 -9.80 -7.55
C ALA A 70 -8.32 -11.29 -7.19
N LEU A 71 -8.35 -11.62 -5.89
CA LEU A 71 -8.59 -12.97 -5.39
C LEU A 71 -10.07 -13.39 -5.45
N GLY A 72 -10.95 -12.56 -6.01
CA GLY A 72 -12.39 -12.84 -6.05
C GLY A 72 -13.07 -12.80 -4.67
N GLN A 73 -12.35 -12.42 -3.61
CA GLN A 73 -12.93 -12.05 -2.34
C GLN A 73 -13.56 -10.67 -2.52
N CYS A 74 -14.74 -10.67 -3.14
CA CYS A 74 -15.61 -9.51 -3.20
C CYS A 74 -15.79 -9.01 -1.76
N CYS A 75 -15.28 -7.80 -1.50
CA CYS A 75 -15.69 -7.04 -0.34
C CYS A 75 -17.22 -7.05 -0.35
N ASN A 76 -17.87 -7.38 0.77
CA ASN A 76 -19.34 -7.49 0.89
C ASN A 76 -20.04 -6.11 0.73
N CYS A 77 -19.71 -5.40 -0.35
CA CYS A 77 -19.98 -4.00 -0.65
C CYS A 77 -21.16 -3.84 -1.62
N GLY A 78 -21.99 -4.88 -1.79
CA GLY A 78 -23.25 -4.77 -2.54
C GLY A 78 -23.10 -4.13 -3.92
N ASN A 79 -22.15 -4.61 -4.73
CA ASN A 79 -21.98 -4.21 -6.14
C ASN A 79 -21.49 -2.77 -6.42
N ASN A 80 -20.97 -2.03 -5.43
CA ASN A 80 -20.56 -0.62 -5.61
C ASN A 80 -19.06 -0.39 -5.91
N CYS A 81 -18.30 -1.42 -6.32
CA CYS A 81 -16.86 -1.31 -6.57
C CYS A 81 -16.48 -0.89 -8.01
N ALA A 82 -17.45 -0.31 -8.73
CA ALA A 82 -17.34 0.26 -10.06
C ALA A 82 -18.15 1.57 -10.10
N GLY A 83 -17.64 2.60 -9.43
CA GLY A 83 -18.16 3.97 -9.45
C GLY A 83 -16.98 4.93 -9.42
#